data_AF-A0A3S8TL77-F1
#
_entry.id   AF-A0A3S8TL77-F1
#
_cell.length_a   1.000
_cell.length_b   1.000
_cell.length_c   1.000
_cell.angle_alpha   90.00
_cell.angle_beta   90.00
_cell.angle_gamma   90.00
#
_symmetry.space_group_name_H-M   'P 1'
#
loop_
_entity.id
_entity.type
_entity.pdbx_description
1 polymer ?
#
loop_
_entity_poly.entity_id
_entity_poly.type
_entity_poly.pdbx_seq_one_letter_code
_entity_poly.pdbx_strand_id
1 'polypeptide(L)'
;DDWYDIGRDVEWTLSYVDEKEAFPEAWTGGGNVPKAAWDEWDEPFRVTFRDYVRVQREKEAGAYAVREALKRANVYDKLDPGHTASSQLHMGTTCMVEQMAVTMQSRFCRFAPTPRWRNLGVFGMLDEIRHAQLDLAFSHDLLKHDERFDWCNKAFHTNEWGVLAVKNFF
;
A
#
# COMPACT_ATOMS: atom_id res chain seq x y z
N ASP A 1 -6.01 -3.86 -25.17
CA ASP A 1 -5.64 -5.18 -25.69
C ASP A 1 -4.44 -5.10 -26.62
N ASP A 2 -4.45 -4.26 -27.66
CA ASP A 2 -3.38 -4.26 -28.67
C ASP A 2 -1.99 -3.77 -28.21
N TRP A 3 -1.90 -3.02 -27.10
CA TRP A 3 -0.66 -2.37 -26.67
C TRP A 3 -0.27 -2.68 -25.22
N TYR A 4 -1.12 -3.36 -24.47
CA TYR A 4 -0.92 -3.54 -23.03
C TYR A 4 0.33 -4.37 -22.72
N ASP A 5 0.59 -5.40 -23.54
CA ASP A 5 1.78 -6.25 -23.44
C ASP A 5 3.08 -5.47 -23.61
N ILE A 6 3.10 -4.44 -24.47
CA ILE A 6 4.28 -3.58 -24.68
C ILE A 6 4.73 -2.91 -23.38
N GLY A 7 3.78 -2.55 -22.51
CA GLY A 7 4.09 -1.90 -21.23
C GLY A 7 4.61 -2.84 -20.15
N ARG A 8 4.47 -4.16 -20.32
CA ARG A 8 4.79 -5.17 -19.30
C ARG A 8 5.79 -6.24 -19.75
N ASP A 9 6.14 -6.29 -21.03
CA ASP A 9 7.22 -7.12 -21.57
C ASP A 9 8.52 -6.31 -21.63
N VAL A 10 9.07 -6.02 -20.43
CA VAL A 10 10.24 -5.15 -20.25
C VAL A 10 11.48 -5.91 -19.73
N GLU A 11 11.52 -7.23 -19.87
CA GLU A 11 12.67 -8.06 -19.50
C GLU A 11 13.77 -8.01 -20.57
N TRP A 12 15.04 -8.12 -20.16
CA TRP A 12 16.16 -8.24 -21.10
C TRP A 12 17.27 -9.12 -20.54
N THR A 13 18.09 -9.69 -21.42
CA THR A 13 19.27 -10.45 -21.01
C THR A 13 20.37 -9.49 -20.54
N LEU A 14 20.77 -9.60 -19.27
CA LEU A 14 21.86 -8.81 -18.72
C LEU A 14 23.20 -9.22 -19.35
N SER A 15 24.04 -8.25 -19.70
CA SER A 15 25.36 -8.48 -20.31
C SER A 15 26.55 -8.07 -19.45
N TYR A 16 26.34 -7.19 -18.46
CA TYR A 16 27.41 -6.63 -17.63
C TYR A 16 27.40 -7.12 -16.18
N VAL A 17 26.34 -7.81 -15.74
CA VAL A 17 26.14 -8.33 -14.38
C VAL A 17 25.42 -9.67 -14.49
N ASP A 18 25.74 -10.62 -13.61
CA ASP A 18 25.03 -11.90 -13.50
C ASP A 18 23.57 -11.65 -13.06
N GLU A 19 22.61 -12.33 -13.68
CA GLU A 19 21.19 -12.26 -13.29
C GLU A 19 20.98 -12.56 -11.80
N LYS A 20 21.75 -13.48 -11.22
CA LYS A 20 21.66 -13.82 -9.78
C LYS A 20 22.20 -12.73 -8.86
N GLU A 21 23.10 -11.89 -9.35
CA GLU A 21 23.59 -10.72 -8.63
C GLU A 21 22.56 -9.57 -8.72
N ALA A 22 21.99 -9.36 -9.91
CA ALA A 22 20.97 -8.35 -10.12
C ALA A 22 19.61 -8.70 -9.48
N PHE A 23 19.26 -9.98 -9.39
CA PHE A 23 18.00 -10.50 -8.84
C PHE A 23 18.28 -11.66 -7.86
N PRO A 24 18.80 -11.37 -6.65
CA PRO A 24 19.18 -12.40 -5.70
C PRO A 24 17.98 -13.23 -5.22
N GLU A 25 18.16 -14.53 -5.05
CA GLU A 25 17.10 -15.47 -4.66
C GLU A 25 16.41 -15.08 -3.34
N ALA A 26 17.16 -14.55 -2.37
CA ALA A 26 16.63 -14.09 -1.09
C ALA A 26 15.63 -12.91 -1.21
N TRP A 27 15.58 -12.25 -2.37
CA TRP A 27 14.67 -11.14 -2.66
C TRP A 27 13.63 -11.51 -3.71
N THR A 28 14.03 -12.26 -4.73
CA THR A 28 13.15 -12.71 -5.82
C THR A 28 12.19 -13.81 -5.36
N GLY A 29 12.68 -14.78 -4.57
CA GLY A 29 11.88 -15.89 -4.06
C GLY A 29 11.28 -16.80 -5.14
N GLY A 30 11.95 -16.93 -6.30
CA GLY A 30 11.47 -17.74 -7.42
C GLY A 30 11.52 -19.25 -7.14
N GLY A 31 12.33 -19.68 -6.18
CA GLY A 31 12.48 -21.07 -5.77
C GLY A 31 12.85 -21.97 -6.95
N ASN A 32 12.14 -23.10 -7.06
CA ASN A 32 12.34 -24.08 -8.13
C ASN A 32 11.42 -23.86 -9.34
N VAL A 33 10.74 -22.71 -9.43
CA VAL A 33 9.82 -22.42 -10.53
C VAL A 33 10.63 -22.08 -11.79
N PRO A 34 10.45 -22.80 -12.91
CA PRO A 34 11.18 -22.50 -14.15
C PRO A 34 10.85 -21.11 -14.69
N LYS A 35 11.83 -20.43 -15.30
CA LYS A 35 11.63 -19.10 -15.92
C LYS A 35 10.44 -19.05 -16.88
N ALA A 36 10.27 -20.09 -17.72
CA ALA A 36 9.16 -20.17 -18.67
C ALA A 36 7.77 -20.12 -17.98
N ALA A 37 7.64 -20.66 -16.77
CA ALA A 37 6.37 -20.57 -16.02
C ALA A 37 6.10 -19.14 -15.52
N TRP A 38 7.14 -18.37 -15.22
CA TRP A 38 7.00 -16.94 -14.90
C TRP A 38 6.72 -16.08 -16.12
N ASP A 39 7.23 -16.48 -17.29
CA ASP A 39 6.94 -15.82 -18.57
C ASP A 39 5.47 -16.04 -19.00
N GLU A 40 4.87 -17.18 -18.63
CA GLU A 40 3.45 -17.52 -18.87
C GLU A 40 2.49 -16.93 -17.84
N TRP A 41 3.00 -16.40 -16.72
CA TRP A 41 2.15 -15.81 -15.69
C TRP A 41 1.47 -14.52 -16.19
N ASP A 42 0.17 -14.40 -15.98
CA ASP A 42 -0.62 -13.25 -16.43
C ASP A 42 -1.53 -12.73 -15.31
N GLU A 43 -1.56 -11.42 -15.10
CA GLU A 43 -2.44 -10.83 -14.12
C GLU A 43 -3.91 -10.82 -14.58
N PRO A 44 -4.86 -11.26 -13.73
CA PRO A 44 -6.27 -11.28 -14.10
C PRO A 44 -6.90 -9.88 -14.13
N PHE A 45 -6.34 -8.93 -13.38
CA PHE A 45 -6.82 -7.55 -13.30
C PHE A 45 -5.76 -6.61 -13.87
N ARG A 46 -6.01 -6.16 -15.10
CA ARG A 46 -5.10 -5.29 -15.84
C ARG A 46 -5.40 -3.83 -15.54
N VAL A 47 -4.35 -3.03 -15.43
CA VAL A 47 -4.48 -1.60 -15.19
C VAL A 47 -3.34 -0.84 -15.86
N THR A 48 -3.68 0.27 -16.50
CA THR A 48 -2.69 1.17 -17.12
C THR A 48 -2.46 2.37 -16.21
N PHE A 49 -1.29 3.00 -16.31
CA PHE A 49 -1.02 4.20 -15.50
C PHE A 49 -2.07 5.30 -15.71
N ARG A 50 -2.51 5.52 -16.96
CA ARG A 50 -3.53 6.52 -17.29
C ARG A 50 -4.87 6.21 -16.64
N ASP A 51 -5.29 4.95 -16.65
CA ASP A 51 -6.54 4.55 -16.01
C ASP A 51 -6.42 4.64 -14.49
N TYR A 52 -5.29 4.19 -13.93
CA TYR A 52 -4.99 4.27 -12.50
C TYR A 52 -5.11 5.71 -11.99
N VAL A 53 -4.35 6.66 -12.55
CA VAL A 53 -4.38 8.04 -12.04
C VAL A 53 -5.75 8.71 -12.22
N ARG A 54 -6.48 8.38 -13.28
CA ARG A 54 -7.84 8.89 -13.49
C ARG A 54 -8.77 8.36 -12.40
N VAL A 55 -8.78 7.05 -12.16
CA VAL A 55 -9.67 6.43 -11.16
C VAL A 55 -9.29 6.86 -9.75
N GLN A 56 -8.02 6.83 -9.40
CA GLN A 56 -7.54 7.19 -8.07
C GLN A 56 -7.79 8.67 -7.75
N ARG A 57 -7.71 9.57 -8.75
CA ARG A 57 -8.12 10.98 -8.58
C ARG A 57 -9.58 11.10 -8.16
N GLU A 58 -10.49 10.39 -8.82
CA GLU A 58 -11.92 10.45 -8.48
C GLU A 58 -12.20 9.85 -7.10
N LYS A 59 -11.51 8.75 -6.73
CA LYS A 59 -11.57 8.20 -5.37
C LYS A 59 -11.15 9.23 -4.33
N GLU A 60 -10.06 9.96 -4.59
CA GLU A 60 -9.53 10.96 -3.66
C GLU A 60 -10.48 12.15 -3.51
N ALA A 61 -11.00 12.67 -4.63
CA ALA A 61 -11.98 13.74 -4.62
C ALA A 61 -13.23 13.35 -3.81
N GLY A 62 -13.73 12.12 -3.99
CA GLY A 62 -14.87 11.60 -3.23
C GLY A 62 -14.58 11.47 -1.73
N ALA A 63 -13.45 10.85 -1.36
CA ALA A 63 -13.06 10.65 0.03
C ALA A 63 -12.92 11.98 0.79
N TYR A 64 -12.24 12.97 0.19
CA TYR A 64 -12.05 14.28 0.81
C TYR A 64 -13.33 15.11 0.85
N ALA A 65 -14.21 15.00 -0.16
CA ALA A 65 -15.51 15.67 -0.13
C ALA A 65 -16.38 15.15 1.03
N VAL A 66 -16.43 13.83 1.23
CA VAL A 66 -17.14 13.21 2.36
C VAL A 66 -16.52 13.62 3.69
N ARG A 67 -15.19 13.57 3.81
CA ARG A 67 -14.45 14.05 5.00
C ARG A 67 -14.84 15.48 5.39
N GLU A 68 -14.80 16.42 4.45
CA GLU A 68 -15.14 17.83 4.74
C GLU A 68 -16.61 18.05 5.06
N ALA A 69 -17.52 17.25 4.48
CA ALA A 69 -18.93 17.29 4.84
C ALA A 69 -19.16 16.81 6.29
N LEU A 70 -18.55 15.68 6.68
CA LEU A 70 -18.70 15.10 8.03
C LEU A 70 -18.06 15.99 9.10
N LYS A 71 -16.94 16.65 8.79
CA LYS A 71 -16.31 17.65 9.68
C LYS A 71 -17.27 18.80 9.99
N ARG A 72 -17.90 19.39 8.97
CA ARG A 72 -18.86 20.49 9.17
C ARG A 72 -20.12 20.06 9.93
N ALA A 73 -20.50 18.79 9.81
CA ALA A 73 -21.63 18.22 10.52
C ALA A 73 -21.33 17.84 11.99
N ASN A 74 -20.08 18.01 12.45
CA ASN A 74 -19.59 17.63 13.78
C ASN A 74 -20.03 16.20 14.16
N VAL A 75 -19.81 15.26 13.23
CA VAL A 75 -20.26 13.87 13.42
C VAL A 75 -19.54 13.20 14.58
N TYR A 76 -18.27 13.55 14.82
CA TYR A 76 -17.48 13.00 15.91
C TYR A 76 -18.18 13.11 17.27
N ASP A 77 -18.75 14.27 17.59
CA ASP A 77 -19.40 14.54 18.88
C ASP A 77 -20.66 13.69 19.12
N LYS A 78 -21.14 13.01 18.07
CA LYS A 78 -22.34 12.16 18.08
C LYS A 78 -22.00 10.68 17.94
N LEU A 79 -20.72 10.32 17.82
CA LEU A 79 -20.31 8.93 17.67
C LEU A 79 -20.51 8.15 18.97
N ASP A 80 -20.92 6.89 18.82
CA ASP A 80 -20.90 5.95 19.92
C ASP A 80 -19.45 5.80 20.45
N PRO A 81 -19.23 5.80 21.78
CA PRO A 81 -17.88 5.67 22.34
C PRO A 81 -17.14 4.41 21.88
N GLY A 82 -17.84 3.30 21.64
CA GLY A 82 -17.27 2.08 21.10
C GLY A 82 -16.77 2.28 19.66
N HIS A 83 -17.53 2.99 18.82
CA HIS A 83 -17.08 3.32 17.46
C HIS A 83 -15.85 4.23 17.45
N THR A 84 -15.80 5.20 18.37
CA THR A 84 -14.63 6.04 18.57
C THR A 84 -13.40 5.22 18.99
N ALA A 85 -13.58 4.30 19.96
CA ALA A 85 -12.50 3.42 20.40
C ALA A 85 -12.02 2.47 19.28
N SER A 86 -12.93 1.91 18.49
CA SER A 86 -12.57 1.10 17.32
C SER A 86 -11.80 1.90 16.27
N SER A 87 -12.19 3.16 16.04
CA SER A 87 -11.49 4.05 15.10
C SER A 87 -10.07 4.37 15.59
N GLN A 88 -9.90 4.61 16.89
CA GLN A 88 -8.57 4.83 17.50
C GLN A 88 -7.68 3.59 17.37
N LEU A 89 -8.23 2.41 17.67
CA LEU A 89 -7.51 1.15 17.53
C LEU A 89 -7.11 0.91 16.08
N HIS A 90 -8.04 1.05 15.14
CA HIS A 90 -7.78 0.88 13.72
C HIS A 90 -6.65 1.80 13.27
N MET A 91 -6.84 3.12 13.39
CA MET A 91 -5.86 4.11 12.94
C MET A 91 -4.48 3.91 13.60
N GLY A 92 -4.44 3.63 14.91
CA GLY A 92 -3.20 3.38 15.63
C GLY A 92 -2.50 2.07 15.26
N THR A 93 -3.19 1.10 14.67
CA THR A 93 -2.61 -0.22 14.34
C THR A 93 -2.45 -0.49 12.85
N THR A 94 -3.12 0.26 11.96
CA THR A 94 -3.06 0.03 10.51
C THR A 94 -2.24 1.07 9.76
N CYS A 95 -2.28 2.34 10.15
CA CYS A 95 -1.65 3.42 9.37
C CYS A 95 -0.18 3.16 9.02
N MET A 96 0.61 2.71 10.00
CA MET A 96 2.03 2.42 9.79
C MET A 96 2.29 1.04 9.18
N VAL A 97 1.31 0.12 9.22
CA VAL A 97 1.34 -1.11 8.42
C VAL A 97 1.22 -0.76 6.95
N GLU A 98 0.28 0.12 6.58
CA GLU A 98 0.14 0.62 5.20
C GLU A 98 1.45 1.28 4.73
N GLN A 99 2.06 2.11 5.58
CA GLN A 99 3.37 2.70 5.28
C GLN A 99 4.48 1.65 5.12
N MET A 100 4.51 0.61 5.94
CA MET A 100 5.44 -0.52 5.79
C MET A 100 5.16 -1.33 4.51
N ALA A 101 3.90 -1.46 4.14
CA ALA A 101 3.47 -2.16 2.93
C ALA A 101 3.98 -1.45 1.66
N VAL A 102 4.21 -0.13 1.68
CA VAL A 102 4.95 0.57 0.60
C VAL A 102 6.31 -0.09 0.36
N THR A 103 7.05 -0.42 1.43
CA THR A 103 8.36 -1.08 1.33
C THR A 103 8.20 -2.52 0.82
N MET A 104 7.19 -3.25 1.30
CA MET A 104 6.87 -4.59 0.81
C MET A 104 6.58 -4.57 -0.70
N GLN A 105 5.70 -3.68 -1.17
CA GLN A 105 5.35 -3.56 -2.58
C GLN A 105 6.57 -3.13 -3.41
N SER A 106 7.43 -2.24 -2.89
CA SER A 106 8.67 -1.86 -3.57
C SER A 106 9.63 -3.03 -3.80
N ARG A 107 9.62 -4.06 -2.92
CA ARG A 107 10.34 -5.32 -3.18
C ARG A 107 9.77 -6.02 -4.40
N PHE A 108 8.44 -6.07 -4.56
CA PHE A 108 7.84 -6.64 -5.77
C PHE A 108 8.17 -5.80 -7.00
N CYS A 109 8.12 -4.46 -6.92
CA CYS A 109 8.52 -3.57 -8.02
C CYS A 109 9.92 -3.92 -8.55
N ARG A 110 10.85 -4.25 -7.66
CA ARG A 110 12.26 -4.48 -8.03
C ARG A 110 12.57 -5.93 -8.33
N PHE A 111 12.06 -6.87 -7.54
CA PHE A 111 12.56 -8.24 -7.49
C PHE A 111 11.51 -9.30 -7.85
N ALA A 112 10.25 -8.92 -8.13
CA ALA A 112 9.30 -9.94 -8.59
C ALA A 112 9.82 -10.65 -9.87
N PRO A 113 9.61 -11.97 -9.98
CA PRO A 113 10.28 -12.83 -10.96
C PRO A 113 9.88 -12.57 -12.42
N THR A 114 8.82 -11.79 -12.64
CA THR A 114 8.34 -11.41 -13.97
C THR A 114 8.01 -9.92 -14.01
N PRO A 115 8.32 -9.21 -15.12
CA PRO A 115 8.00 -7.79 -15.25
C PRO A 115 6.50 -7.49 -15.12
N ARG A 116 5.63 -8.45 -15.46
CA ARG A 116 4.18 -8.35 -15.32
C ARG A 116 3.78 -8.11 -13.85
N TRP A 117 4.38 -8.86 -12.93
CA TRP A 117 4.18 -8.67 -11.49
C TRP A 117 4.90 -7.40 -11.01
N ARG A 118 6.12 -7.11 -11.48
CA ARG A 118 6.82 -5.86 -11.10
C ARG A 118 5.97 -4.62 -11.39
N ASN A 119 5.29 -4.59 -12.53
CA ASN A 119 4.36 -3.51 -12.88
C ASN A 119 3.17 -3.40 -11.90
N LEU A 120 2.56 -4.53 -11.52
CA LEU A 120 1.52 -4.52 -10.48
C LEU A 120 2.04 -4.03 -9.13
N GLY A 121 3.27 -4.41 -8.77
CA GLY A 121 3.93 -3.93 -7.56
C GLY A 121 3.96 -2.41 -7.50
N VAL A 122 4.15 -1.72 -8.64
CA VAL A 122 4.14 -0.24 -8.68
C VAL A 122 2.77 0.31 -8.31
N PHE A 123 1.69 -0.27 -8.84
CA PHE A 123 0.33 0.17 -8.50
C PHE A 123 -0.01 -0.15 -7.04
N GLY A 124 0.34 -1.36 -6.57
CA GLY A 124 0.21 -1.72 -5.16
C GLY A 124 0.96 -0.74 -4.27
N MET A 125 2.21 -0.40 -4.60
CA MET A 125 3.01 0.58 -3.85
C MET A 125 2.35 1.96 -3.79
N LEU A 126 1.77 2.43 -4.91
CA LEU A 126 1.03 3.69 -4.94
C LEU A 126 -0.27 3.62 -4.13
N ASP A 127 -0.94 2.47 -4.10
CA ASP A 127 -2.12 2.24 -3.28
C ASP A 127 -1.77 2.30 -1.79
N GLU A 128 -0.69 1.66 -1.33
CA GLU A 128 -0.32 1.70 0.10
C GLU A 128 0.17 3.09 0.53
N ILE A 129 0.82 3.85 -0.37
CA ILE A 129 1.13 5.28 -0.12
C ILE A 129 -0.16 6.05 0.12
N ARG A 130 -1.19 5.82 -0.71
CA ARG A 130 -2.49 6.46 -0.56
C ARG A 130 -3.16 6.05 0.74
N HIS A 131 -3.15 4.77 1.10
CA HIS A 131 -3.77 4.26 2.33
C HIS A 131 -3.13 4.92 3.57
N ALA A 132 -1.80 4.90 3.67
CA ALA A 132 -1.09 5.53 4.79
C ALA A 132 -1.37 7.03 4.89
N GLN A 133 -1.35 7.75 3.77
CA GLN A 133 -1.60 9.20 3.76
C GLN A 133 -3.05 9.54 4.12
N LEU A 134 -4.02 8.73 3.72
CA LEU A 134 -5.42 8.91 4.09
C LEU A 134 -5.62 8.71 5.60
N ASP A 135 -5.08 7.64 6.17
CA ASP A 135 -5.17 7.36 7.61
C ASP A 135 -4.59 8.52 8.43
N LEU A 136 -3.40 9.00 8.04
CA LEU A 136 -2.77 10.17 8.66
C LEU A 136 -3.65 11.42 8.55
N ALA A 137 -4.17 11.71 7.36
CA ALA A 137 -4.93 12.94 7.12
C ALA A 137 -6.28 12.93 7.87
N PHE A 138 -6.96 11.80 7.94
CA PHE A 138 -8.21 11.65 8.68
C PHE A 138 -7.97 11.72 10.19
N SER A 139 -6.96 11.01 10.70
CA SER A 139 -6.61 11.04 12.13
C SER A 139 -6.14 12.41 12.60
N HIS A 140 -5.39 13.14 11.77
CA HIS A 140 -4.94 14.49 12.08
C HIS A 140 -6.11 15.44 12.38
N ASP A 141 -7.21 15.37 11.62
CA ASP A 141 -8.39 16.21 11.88
C ASP A 141 -9.07 15.89 13.20
N LEU A 142 -8.93 14.65 13.68
CA LEU A 142 -9.55 14.17 14.91
C LEU A 142 -8.73 14.49 16.17
N LEU A 143 -7.47 14.91 16.03
CA LEU A 143 -6.61 15.32 17.16
C LEU A 143 -7.22 16.44 18.01
N LYS A 144 -7.98 17.35 17.39
CA LYS A 144 -8.67 18.44 18.10
C LYS A 144 -9.80 17.95 19.01
N HIS A 145 -10.29 16.72 18.79
CA HIS A 145 -11.34 16.11 19.58
C HIS A 145 -10.78 15.12 20.60
N ASP A 146 -9.75 14.35 20.23
CA ASP A 146 -9.12 13.37 21.11
C ASP A 146 -7.65 13.15 20.73
N GLU A 147 -6.75 13.40 21.68
CA GLU A 147 -5.31 13.26 21.50
C GLU A 147 -4.87 11.84 21.17
N ARG A 148 -5.69 10.82 21.48
CA ARG A 148 -5.35 9.42 21.17
C ARG A 148 -5.23 9.16 19.68
N PHE A 149 -5.80 9.99 18.81
CA PHE A 149 -5.55 9.89 17.36
C PHE A 149 -4.11 10.20 16.95
N ASP A 150 -3.27 10.76 17.85
CA ASP A 150 -1.81 10.89 17.63
C ASP A 150 -1.14 9.52 17.46
N TRP A 151 -1.75 8.48 18.05
CA TRP A 151 -1.29 7.11 17.91
C TRP A 151 -1.34 6.58 16.48
N CYS A 152 -2.12 7.20 15.58
CA CYS A 152 -2.07 6.89 14.14
C CYS A 152 -0.63 6.94 13.60
N ASN A 153 0.16 7.91 14.03
CA ASN A 153 1.58 8.02 13.68
C ASN A 153 2.46 7.42 14.79
N LYS A 154 2.20 7.78 16.04
CA LYS A 154 3.09 7.47 17.17
C LYS A 154 3.16 5.99 17.53
N ALA A 155 2.09 5.22 17.35
CA ALA A 155 1.96 3.86 17.88
C ALA A 155 3.17 2.98 17.56
N PHE A 156 3.58 2.93 16.28
CA PHE A 156 4.66 2.06 15.82
C PHE A 156 6.04 2.47 16.34
N HIS A 157 6.17 3.70 16.86
CA HIS A 157 7.35 4.20 17.54
C HIS A 157 7.34 3.94 19.05
N THR A 158 6.41 3.12 19.54
CA THR A 158 6.34 2.69 20.95
C THR A 158 6.61 1.21 21.11
N ASN A 159 6.76 0.76 22.35
CA ASN A 159 6.76 -0.65 22.76
C ASN A 159 5.43 -1.03 23.45
N GLU A 160 4.33 -0.37 23.09
CA GLU A 160 3.00 -0.78 23.54
C GLU A 160 2.72 -2.20 23.04
N TRP A 161 2.20 -3.07 23.91
CA TRP A 161 2.18 -4.51 23.69
C TRP A 161 1.30 -4.92 22.49
N GLY A 162 0.16 -4.24 22.30
CA GLY A 162 -0.73 -4.47 21.17
C GLY A 162 -0.06 -4.08 19.86
N VAL A 163 0.63 -2.95 19.82
CA VAL A 163 1.40 -2.53 18.64
C VAL A 163 2.59 -3.45 18.38
N LEU A 164 3.26 -3.95 19.42
CA LEU A 164 4.31 -4.97 19.26
C LEU A 164 3.76 -6.25 18.62
N ALA A 165 2.58 -6.71 19.01
CA ALA A 165 1.96 -7.86 18.38
C ALA A 165 1.73 -7.62 16.87
N VAL A 166 1.24 -6.44 16.50
CA VAL A 166 1.05 -6.05 15.10
C VAL A 166 2.39 -6.01 14.34
N LYS A 167 3.42 -5.37 14.91
CA LYS A 167 4.77 -5.31 14.33
C LYS A 167 5.49 -6.66 14.21
N ASN A 168 5.09 -7.66 14.99
CA ASN A 168 5.65 -9.01 14.89
C ASN A 168 4.92 -9.85 13.84
N PHE A 169 3.67 -9.50 13.52
CA PHE A 169 2.90 -10.17 12.48
C PHE A 169 3.33 -9.71 11.08
N PHE A 170 3.55 -8.40 10.89
CA PHE A 170 4.02 -7.80 9.64
C PHE A 170 5.54 -7.70 9.58
#